data_AF-A0A397J7X8-F1
#
_entry.id   AF-A0A397J7X8-F1
#
_cell.length_a   1.000
_cell.length_b   1.000
_cell.length_c   1.000
_cell.angle_alpha   90.00
_cell.angle_beta   90.00
_cell.angle_gamma   90.00
#
_symmetry.space_group_name_H-M   'P 1'
#
loop_
_entity.id
_entity.type
_entity.pdbx_description
1 polymer ?
#
loop_
_entity_poly.entity_id
_entity_poly.type
_entity_poly.pdbx_seq_one_letter_code
_entity_poly.pdbx_strand_id
1 'polypeptide(L)'
;MSGFVSEAALMVAQSSAIIRRLQNEYPKLSELFEFNRKGTIGFLKANGGLYGFHLSHNFNVDNSGENNLKTWSDYRDAIESYLEKICEGVKAVDPLNPSSEKAFKEHLRPARKILSNEIHHQHYVKFPLWPAVGCEQSSHVELDCGGAYDDGAYTLVWSCLGWINVIDRRPASNKYIAEFNGKPDLKLLAFDHDRLKELDETIARQGIEEGKKLVGKVRAIDWTKLK
;
A
#
# COMPACT_ATOMS: atom_id res chain seq x y z
N MET A 1 9.66 17.18 4.70
CA MET A 1 8.78 16.30 3.87
C MET A 1 9.30 16.13 2.43
N SER A 2 10.59 15.83 2.23
CA SER A 2 11.17 15.47 0.92
C SER A 2 11.25 13.95 0.67
N GLY A 3 10.86 13.13 1.67
CA GLY A 3 11.03 11.68 1.69
C GLY A 3 10.08 10.93 0.76
N PHE A 4 8.78 11.27 0.73
CA PHE A 4 7.78 10.49 -0.01
C PHE A 4 8.05 10.39 -1.51
N VAL A 5 8.51 11.47 -2.17
CA VAL A 5 8.82 11.41 -3.61
C VAL A 5 10.02 10.50 -3.88
N SER A 6 11.02 10.51 -3.01
CA SER A 6 12.15 9.57 -3.10
C SER A 6 11.72 8.14 -2.83
N GLU A 7 10.80 7.92 -1.89
CA GLU A 7 10.27 6.59 -1.56
C GLU A 7 9.37 6.04 -2.67
N ALA A 8 8.47 6.86 -3.21
CA ALA A 8 7.69 6.51 -4.38
C ALA A 8 8.61 6.18 -5.56
N ALA A 9 9.67 6.97 -5.77
CA ALA A 9 10.65 6.67 -6.81
C ALA A 9 11.37 5.34 -6.60
N LEU A 10 11.66 4.99 -5.35
CA LEU A 10 12.25 3.70 -5.02
C LEU A 10 11.26 2.55 -5.28
N MET A 11 10.01 2.66 -4.80
CA MET A 11 8.97 1.64 -5.03
C MET A 11 8.68 1.43 -6.51
N VAL A 12 8.60 2.50 -7.30
CA VAL A 12 8.41 2.40 -8.75
C VAL A 12 9.61 1.75 -9.41
N ALA A 13 10.83 2.14 -9.05
CA ALA A 13 12.05 1.59 -9.61
C ALA A 13 12.24 0.09 -9.28
N GLN A 14 11.75 -0.34 -8.11
CA GLN A 14 11.81 -1.74 -7.68
C GLN A 14 10.67 -2.59 -8.28
N SER A 15 9.60 -1.95 -8.75
CA SER A 15 8.48 -2.66 -9.38
C SER A 15 8.74 -2.89 -10.88
N SER A 16 9.22 -4.09 -11.20
CA SER A 16 9.39 -4.54 -12.58
C SER A 16 8.09 -4.45 -13.41
N ALA A 17 6.93 -4.65 -12.76
CA ALA A 17 5.62 -4.51 -13.38
C ALA A 17 5.36 -3.08 -13.87
N ILE A 18 5.65 -2.07 -13.04
CA ILE A 18 5.47 -0.66 -13.44
C ILE A 18 6.47 -0.29 -14.52
N ILE A 19 7.76 -0.63 -14.34
CA ILE A 19 8.80 -0.26 -15.31
C ILE A 19 8.49 -0.87 -16.69
N ARG A 20 8.12 -2.15 -16.74
CA ARG A 20 7.74 -2.82 -17.98
C ARG A 20 6.53 -2.15 -18.63
N ARG A 21 5.54 -1.74 -17.83
CA ARG A 21 4.35 -1.06 -18.34
C ARG A 21 4.68 0.31 -18.91
N LEU A 22 5.46 1.13 -18.20
CA LEU A 22 5.93 2.41 -18.71
C LEU A 22 6.66 2.23 -20.04
N GLN A 23 7.55 1.25 -20.15
CA GLN A 23 8.30 0.98 -21.37
C GLN A 23 7.42 0.55 -22.55
N ASN A 24 6.41 -0.30 -22.31
CA ASN A 24 5.61 -0.90 -23.37
C ASN A 24 4.42 -0.04 -23.79
N GLU A 25 3.76 0.62 -22.83
CA GLU A 25 2.47 1.28 -23.04
C GLU A 25 2.60 2.81 -23.04
N TYR A 26 3.65 3.37 -22.44
CA TYR A 26 3.86 4.81 -22.28
C TYR A 26 5.30 5.23 -22.62
N PRO A 27 5.74 5.04 -23.89
CA PRO A 27 7.14 5.17 -24.27
C PRO A 27 7.72 6.57 -24.00
N LYS A 28 6.92 7.64 -24.11
CA LYS A 28 7.40 8.99 -23.82
C LYS A 28 7.55 9.25 -22.34
N LEU A 29 6.64 8.75 -21.51
CA LEU A 29 6.79 8.77 -20.07
C LEU A 29 7.98 7.92 -19.63
N SER A 30 8.26 6.79 -20.29
CA SER A 30 9.46 5.98 -20.06
C SER A 30 10.75 6.76 -20.35
N GLU A 31 10.82 7.45 -21.50
CA GLU A 31 11.97 8.31 -21.83
C GLU A 31 12.18 9.42 -20.79
N LEU A 32 11.10 10.04 -20.29
CA LEU A 32 11.19 11.03 -19.21
C LEU A 32 11.64 10.40 -17.89
N PHE A 33 11.18 9.18 -17.60
CA PHE A 33 11.55 8.45 -16.40
C PHE A 33 13.06 8.12 -16.40
N GLU A 34 13.60 7.69 -17.54
CA GLU A 34 15.04 7.45 -17.71
C GLU A 34 15.87 8.74 -17.56
N PHE A 35 15.38 9.87 -18.09
CA PHE A 35 16.05 11.16 -17.96
C PHE A 35 16.05 11.70 -16.52
N ASN A 36 14.90 11.72 -15.84
CA ASN A 36 14.79 12.20 -14.46
C ASN A 36 13.61 11.55 -13.72
N ARG A 37 13.85 10.38 -13.11
CA ARG A 37 12.84 9.62 -12.35
C ARG A 37 12.07 10.46 -11.33
N LYS A 38 12.78 11.23 -10.51
CA LYS A 38 12.19 12.03 -9.44
C LYS A 38 11.30 13.14 -10.00
N GLY A 39 11.78 13.81 -11.05
CA GLY A 39 11.03 14.84 -11.77
C GLY A 39 9.78 14.26 -12.44
N THR A 40 9.90 13.11 -13.08
CA THR A 40 8.80 12.42 -13.75
C THR A 40 7.74 11.98 -12.76
N ILE A 41 8.11 11.43 -11.61
CA ILE A 41 7.14 11.11 -10.55
C ILE A 41 6.45 12.35 -10.02
N GLY A 42 7.19 13.45 -9.80
CA GLY A 42 6.60 14.72 -9.43
C GLY A 42 5.60 15.23 -10.47
N PHE A 43 5.93 15.09 -11.76
CA PHE A 43 5.06 15.43 -12.88
C PHE A 43 3.80 14.55 -12.92
N LEU A 44 3.93 13.23 -12.80
CA LEU A 44 2.78 12.33 -12.78
C LEU A 44 1.84 12.63 -11.60
N LYS A 45 2.39 12.86 -10.41
CA LYS A 45 1.60 13.26 -9.23
C LYS A 45 0.86 14.58 -9.46
N ALA A 46 1.55 15.58 -10.02
CA ALA A 46 0.97 16.90 -10.24
C ALA A 46 -0.16 16.92 -11.27
N ASN A 47 -0.23 15.89 -12.14
CA ASN A 47 -1.23 15.78 -13.19
C ASN A 47 -2.20 14.60 -12.99
N GLY A 48 -2.24 14.01 -11.78
CA GLY A 48 -3.18 12.94 -11.45
C GLY A 48 -2.88 11.58 -12.09
N GLY A 49 -1.72 11.40 -12.74
CA GLY A 49 -1.29 10.10 -13.29
C GLY A 49 -0.72 9.14 -12.24
N LEU A 50 -0.36 9.66 -11.05
CA LEU A 50 0.16 8.88 -9.94
C LEU A 50 -0.38 9.40 -8.61
N TYR A 51 -0.98 8.51 -7.83
CA TYR A 51 -1.37 8.76 -6.45
C TYR A 51 -0.45 7.97 -5.53
N GLY A 52 -0.16 8.54 -4.35
CA GLY A 52 0.75 7.91 -3.42
C GLY A 52 0.31 8.12 -1.98
N PHE A 53 0.34 7.05 -1.21
CA PHE A 53 -0.15 7.00 0.15
C PHE A 53 0.88 6.35 1.06
N HIS A 54 0.96 6.86 2.29
CA HIS A 54 1.82 6.35 3.34
C HIS A 54 1.01 6.31 4.63
N LEU A 55 0.88 5.11 5.19
CA LEU A 55 0.12 4.81 6.39
C LEU A 55 0.99 4.04 7.37
N SER A 56 1.50 4.73 8.37
CA SER A 56 2.11 4.12 9.56
C SER A 56 1.08 4.17 10.68
N HIS A 57 0.62 3.01 11.16
CA HIS A 57 -0.43 2.94 12.18
C HIS A 57 -0.05 1.99 13.31
N ASN A 58 -0.45 2.30 14.54
CA ASN A 58 -0.31 1.38 15.67
C ASN A 58 -1.40 0.32 15.56
N PHE A 59 -1.01 -0.90 15.22
CA PHE A 59 -1.92 -2.04 15.15
C PHE A 59 -2.28 -2.46 16.58
N ASN A 60 -3.57 -2.46 16.92
CA ASN A 60 -4.07 -3.07 18.13
C ASN A 60 -5.42 -3.75 17.84
N VAL A 61 -5.45 -5.08 17.88
CA VAL A 61 -6.66 -5.88 17.61
C VAL A 61 -6.73 -6.99 18.65
N ASP A 62 -7.89 -7.12 19.30
CA ASP A 62 -8.17 -8.19 20.26
C ASP A 62 -9.34 -9.03 19.76
N ASN A 63 -9.24 -10.35 19.86
CA ASN A 63 -10.33 -11.28 19.56
C ASN A 63 -10.45 -12.35 20.65
N SER A 64 -11.68 -12.75 20.98
CA SER A 64 -11.92 -13.81 21.98
C SER A 64 -13.11 -14.69 21.62
N GLY A 65 -13.06 -15.95 22.03
CA GLY A 65 -14.18 -16.86 21.86
C GLY A 65 -14.04 -18.17 22.63
N GLU A 66 -15.03 -19.04 22.45
CA GLU A 66 -15.16 -20.28 23.23
C GLU A 66 -14.87 -21.56 22.42
N ASN A 67 -14.71 -21.42 21.10
CA ASN A 67 -14.43 -22.53 20.20
C ASN A 67 -13.07 -22.30 19.52
N ASN A 68 -12.14 -23.22 19.73
CA ASN A 68 -10.78 -23.10 19.23
C ASN A 68 -10.68 -22.85 17.72
N LEU A 69 -11.38 -23.62 16.89
CA LEU A 69 -11.31 -23.53 15.43
C LEU A 69 -11.98 -22.25 14.93
N LYS A 70 -13.12 -21.90 15.53
CA LYS A 70 -13.85 -20.67 15.17
C LYS A 70 -13.06 -19.42 15.56
N THR A 71 -12.51 -19.37 16.77
CA THR A 71 -11.72 -18.22 17.25
C THR A 71 -10.49 -17.97 16.37
N TRP A 72 -9.90 -19.02 15.77
CA TRP A 72 -8.85 -18.88 14.76
C TRP A 72 -9.32 -18.27 13.45
N SER A 73 -10.48 -18.72 12.92
CA SER A 73 -11.03 -18.11 11.70
C SER A 73 -11.43 -16.64 11.93
N ASP A 74 -12.13 -16.39 13.04
CA ASP A 74 -12.56 -15.06 13.46
C ASP A 74 -11.35 -14.12 13.65
N TYR A 75 -10.20 -14.67 14.03
CA TYR A 75 -8.95 -13.94 14.15
C TYR A 75 -8.46 -13.36 12.81
N ARG A 76 -8.38 -14.16 11.74
CA ARG A 76 -8.01 -13.65 10.40
C ARG A 76 -8.98 -12.56 9.95
N ASP A 77 -10.27 -12.78 10.16
CA ASP A 77 -11.32 -11.86 9.74
C ASP A 77 -11.27 -10.53 10.54
N ALA A 78 -10.84 -10.57 11.80
CA ALA A 78 -10.58 -9.38 12.62
C ALA A 78 -9.41 -8.54 12.07
N ILE A 79 -8.31 -9.17 11.64
CA ILE A 79 -7.20 -8.46 10.96
C ILE A 79 -7.70 -7.80 9.68
N GLU A 80 -8.43 -8.54 8.83
CA GLU A 80 -8.93 -8.01 7.56
C GLU A 80 -9.88 -6.82 7.77
N SER A 81 -10.79 -6.93 8.74
CA SER A 81 -11.72 -5.85 9.11
C SER A 81 -10.99 -4.61 9.62
N TYR A 82 -9.91 -4.80 10.37
CA TYR A 82 -9.09 -3.69 10.83
C TYR A 82 -8.33 -3.01 9.68
N LEU A 83 -7.74 -3.80 8.79
CA LEU A 83 -7.10 -3.28 7.56
C LEU A 83 -8.10 -2.54 6.68
N GLU A 84 -9.35 -3.01 6.60
CA GLU A 84 -10.42 -2.34 5.88
C GLU A 84 -10.69 -0.94 6.45
N LYS A 85 -10.81 -0.81 7.77
CA LYS A 85 -10.99 0.50 8.44
C LYS A 85 -9.82 1.45 8.17
N ILE A 86 -8.58 0.96 8.21
CA ILE A 86 -7.41 1.79 7.85
C ILE A 86 -7.51 2.25 6.39
N CYS A 87 -7.96 1.38 5.50
CA CYS A 87 -8.09 1.69 4.07
C CYS A 87 -9.23 2.68 3.75
N GLU A 88 -10.18 2.92 4.65
CA GLU A 88 -11.25 3.93 4.45
C GLU A 88 -10.69 5.35 4.30
N GLY A 89 -9.56 5.62 4.95
CA GLY A 89 -8.84 6.89 4.85
C GLY A 89 -8.00 7.04 3.57
N VAL A 90 -7.87 5.99 2.74
CA VAL A 90 -7.06 6.05 1.52
C VAL A 90 -7.86 6.71 0.41
N LYS A 91 -7.74 8.03 0.36
CA LYS A 91 -8.43 8.87 -0.61
C LYS A 91 -7.49 9.91 -1.18
N ALA A 92 -7.66 10.24 -2.44
CA ALA A 92 -6.91 11.30 -3.09
C ALA A 92 -7.83 12.29 -3.79
N VAL A 93 -7.49 13.56 -3.69
CA VAL A 93 -8.09 14.62 -4.49
C VAL A 93 -7.45 14.61 -5.87
N ASP A 94 -8.26 14.68 -6.93
CA ASP A 94 -7.74 14.86 -8.28
C ASP A 94 -7.12 16.26 -8.42
N PRO A 95 -5.80 16.39 -8.71
CA PRO A 95 -5.16 17.70 -8.88
C PRO A 95 -5.80 18.55 -9.99
N LEU A 96 -6.45 17.93 -10.97
CA LEU A 96 -7.12 18.60 -12.09
C LEU A 96 -8.58 18.90 -11.78
N ASN A 97 -9.17 18.24 -10.78
CA ASN A 97 -10.53 18.49 -10.33
C ASN A 97 -10.62 18.44 -8.79
N PRO A 98 -10.29 19.54 -8.09
CA PRO A 98 -10.21 19.55 -6.63
C PRO A 98 -11.50 19.24 -5.88
N SER A 99 -12.65 19.27 -6.56
CA SER A 99 -13.95 18.89 -5.98
C SER A 99 -14.24 17.38 -6.08
N SER A 100 -13.38 16.62 -6.78
CA SER A 100 -13.50 15.17 -6.94
C SER A 100 -12.52 14.45 -6.01
N GLU A 101 -13.08 13.63 -5.11
CA GLU A 101 -12.35 12.74 -4.23
C GLU A 101 -12.42 11.31 -4.79
N LYS A 102 -11.26 10.69 -5.02
CA LYS A 102 -11.13 9.28 -5.43
C LYS A 102 -10.83 8.43 -4.20
N ALA A 103 -11.71 7.47 -3.90
CA ALA A 103 -11.50 6.50 -2.83
C ALA A 103 -10.85 5.22 -3.39
N PHE A 104 -9.83 4.69 -2.69
CA PHE A 104 -9.12 3.47 -3.11
C PHE A 104 -9.47 2.25 -2.26
N LYS A 105 -10.44 2.37 -1.33
CA LYS A 105 -10.82 1.29 -0.41
C LYS A 105 -11.10 -0.02 -1.12
N GLU A 106 -11.95 -0.03 -2.14
CA GLU A 106 -12.32 -1.28 -2.84
C GLU A 106 -11.13 -1.85 -3.63
N HIS A 107 -10.37 -0.97 -4.26
CA HIS A 107 -9.15 -1.33 -4.99
C HIS A 107 -8.08 -1.99 -4.13
N LEU A 108 -8.09 -1.76 -2.81
CA LEU A 108 -7.14 -2.33 -1.87
C LEU A 108 -7.52 -3.72 -1.33
N ARG A 109 -8.68 -4.26 -1.70
CA ARG A 109 -9.13 -5.56 -1.19
C ARG A 109 -8.14 -6.71 -1.43
N PRO A 110 -7.50 -6.85 -2.61
CA PRO A 110 -6.49 -7.89 -2.82
C PRO A 110 -5.28 -7.76 -1.88
N ALA A 111 -4.77 -6.54 -1.69
CA ALA A 111 -3.65 -6.27 -0.79
C ALA A 111 -4.00 -6.61 0.67
N ARG A 112 -5.20 -6.22 1.15
CA ARG A 112 -5.67 -6.54 2.51
C ARG A 112 -5.68 -8.03 2.78
N LYS A 113 -6.20 -8.81 1.81
CA LYS A 113 -6.28 -10.27 1.92
C LYS A 113 -4.89 -10.93 1.95
N ILE A 114 -3.94 -10.43 1.17
CA ILE A 114 -2.57 -10.97 1.17
C ILE A 114 -1.92 -10.68 2.53
N LEU A 115 -2.00 -9.44 3.01
CA LEU A 115 -1.40 -9.04 4.28
C LEU A 115 -2.02 -9.77 5.48
N SER A 116 -3.35 -9.93 5.54
CA SER A 116 -4.01 -10.67 6.63
C SER A 116 -3.60 -12.15 6.63
N ASN A 117 -3.48 -12.77 5.45
CA ASN A 117 -3.01 -14.14 5.32
C ASN A 117 -1.55 -14.29 5.75
N GLU A 118 -0.68 -13.35 5.41
CA GLU A 118 0.74 -13.40 5.78
C GLU A 118 0.92 -13.36 7.31
N ILE A 119 0.25 -12.40 7.98
CA ILE A 119 0.27 -12.27 9.44
C ILE A 119 -0.24 -13.55 10.10
N HIS A 120 -1.37 -14.07 9.62
CA HIS A 120 -1.96 -15.29 10.13
C HIS A 120 -1.05 -16.51 9.92
N HIS A 121 -0.45 -16.64 8.73
CA HIS A 121 0.37 -17.79 8.35
C HIS A 121 1.65 -17.88 9.17
N GLN A 122 2.39 -16.77 9.34
CA GLN A 122 3.65 -16.79 10.08
C GLN A 122 3.47 -17.20 11.54
N HIS A 123 2.42 -16.70 12.21
CA HIS A 123 2.11 -17.12 13.57
C HIS A 123 1.71 -18.60 13.63
N TYR A 124 0.84 -19.04 12.72
CA TYR A 124 0.32 -20.41 12.69
C TYR A 124 1.39 -21.47 12.44
N VAL A 125 2.33 -21.20 11.53
CA VAL A 125 3.43 -22.13 11.25
C VAL A 125 4.28 -22.35 12.49
N LYS A 126 4.46 -21.32 13.33
CA LYS A 126 5.19 -21.42 14.59
C LYS A 126 4.38 -22.09 15.70
N PHE A 127 3.08 -21.77 15.78
CA PHE A 127 2.17 -22.31 16.79
C PHE A 127 0.88 -22.85 16.16
N PRO A 128 0.88 -24.12 15.72
CA PRO A 128 -0.27 -24.71 15.03
C PRO A 128 -1.44 -25.05 15.97
N LEU A 129 -1.23 -24.94 17.29
CA LEU A 129 -2.20 -25.25 18.34
C LEU A 129 -2.24 -24.11 19.35
N TRP A 130 -3.39 -23.94 20.00
CA TRP A 130 -3.51 -23.07 21.17
C TRP A 130 -2.60 -23.57 22.32
N PRO A 131 -2.10 -22.67 23.18
CA PRO A 131 -1.34 -23.06 24.34
C PRO A 131 -2.19 -23.89 25.32
N ALA A 132 -1.51 -24.54 26.27
CA ALA A 132 -2.19 -25.25 27.34
C ALA A 132 -3.05 -24.29 28.20
N VAL A 133 -4.02 -24.83 28.94
CA VAL A 133 -4.86 -24.03 29.83
C VAL A 133 -3.99 -23.36 30.90
N GLY A 134 -4.16 -22.04 31.07
CA GLY A 134 -3.37 -21.20 31.96
C GLY A 134 -2.07 -20.69 31.33
N CYS A 135 -1.75 -21.05 30.09
CA CYS A 135 -0.54 -20.63 29.40
C CYS A 135 -0.82 -19.59 28.30
N GLU A 136 0.26 -18.95 27.87
CA GLU A 136 0.30 -18.08 26.72
C GLU A 136 1.47 -18.45 25.80
N GLN A 137 1.35 -18.04 24.54
CA GLN A 137 2.42 -18.15 23.54
C GLN A 137 2.44 -16.87 22.71
N SER A 138 3.63 -16.49 22.24
CA SER A 138 3.77 -15.27 21.45
C SER A 138 4.80 -15.39 20.34
N SER A 139 4.56 -14.65 19.26
CA SER A 139 5.51 -14.52 18.16
C SER A 139 5.66 -13.05 17.76
N HIS A 140 6.89 -12.70 17.42
CA HIS A 140 7.19 -11.52 16.62
C HIS A 140 7.13 -11.90 15.14
N VAL A 141 6.32 -11.19 14.37
CA VAL A 141 6.15 -11.34 12.92
C VAL A 141 6.73 -10.09 12.27
N GLU A 142 7.84 -10.26 11.56
CA GLU A 142 8.39 -9.21 10.70
C GLU A 142 7.59 -9.20 9.40
N LEU A 143 7.10 -8.02 9.04
CA LEU A 143 6.39 -7.78 7.81
C LEU A 143 7.39 -7.25 6.78
N ASP A 144 7.55 -8.01 5.71
CA ASP A 144 8.23 -7.59 4.49
C ASP A 144 7.49 -8.22 3.30
N CYS A 145 6.32 -7.66 3.00
CA CYS A 145 5.48 -8.15 1.93
C CYS A 145 5.00 -7.00 1.06
N GLY A 146 4.77 -7.29 -0.22
CA GLY A 146 4.26 -6.31 -1.16
C GLY A 146 3.82 -6.99 -2.44
N GLY A 147 3.26 -6.20 -3.34
CA GLY A 147 2.79 -6.73 -4.60
C GLY A 147 2.36 -5.63 -5.57
N ALA A 148 2.08 -6.08 -6.79
CA ALA A 148 1.54 -5.24 -7.84
C ALA A 148 0.37 -5.97 -8.51
N TYR A 149 -0.71 -5.26 -8.80
CA TYR A 149 -1.83 -5.80 -9.56
C TYR A 149 -2.60 -4.67 -10.27
N ASP A 150 -3.33 -5.05 -11.31
CA ASP A 150 -4.26 -4.15 -11.98
C ASP A 150 -5.66 -4.31 -11.37
N ASP A 151 -6.37 -3.19 -11.23
CA ASP A 151 -7.77 -3.19 -10.83
C ASP A 151 -8.50 -1.99 -11.47
N GLY A 152 -9.40 -2.29 -12.41
CA GLY A 152 -10.11 -1.29 -13.20
C GLY A 152 -9.14 -0.37 -13.96
N ALA A 153 -9.23 0.94 -13.73
CA ALA A 153 -8.41 1.97 -14.37
C ALA A 153 -7.02 2.16 -13.72
N TYR A 154 -6.66 1.31 -12.74
CA TYR A 154 -5.45 1.51 -11.95
C TYR A 154 -4.48 0.33 -12.01
N THR A 155 -3.18 0.63 -12.02
CA THR A 155 -2.15 -0.31 -11.53
C THR A 155 -1.78 0.10 -10.12
N LEU A 156 -1.93 -0.83 -9.18
CA LEU A 156 -1.64 -0.61 -7.76
C LEU A 156 -0.35 -1.32 -7.40
N VAL A 157 0.53 -0.63 -6.68
CA VAL A 157 1.73 -1.20 -6.10
C VAL A 157 1.76 -0.87 -4.63
N TRP A 158 1.91 -1.89 -3.80
CA TRP A 158 1.87 -1.74 -2.36
C TRP A 158 3.02 -2.50 -1.71
N SER A 159 3.45 -2.00 -0.56
CA SER A 159 4.42 -2.66 0.31
C SER A 159 4.03 -2.41 1.75
N CYS A 160 4.17 -3.43 2.59
CA CYS A 160 4.03 -3.34 4.02
C CYS A 160 5.32 -3.81 4.66
N LEU A 161 5.96 -2.89 5.39
CA LEU A 161 7.13 -3.16 6.22
C LEU A 161 6.77 -3.05 7.70
N GLY A 162 7.67 -3.46 8.60
CA GLY A 162 7.51 -3.27 10.04
C GLY A 162 7.21 -4.59 10.74
N TRP A 163 6.47 -4.56 11.83
CA TRP A 163 6.32 -5.74 12.66
C TRP A 163 4.97 -5.80 13.38
N ILE A 164 4.56 -7.02 13.73
CA ILE A 164 3.40 -7.32 14.57
C ILE A 164 3.79 -8.39 15.61
N ASN A 165 3.45 -8.15 16.86
CA ASN A 165 3.43 -9.16 17.92
C ASN A 165 2.05 -9.80 17.96
N VAL A 166 2.05 -11.13 17.98
CA VAL A 166 0.86 -11.95 18.18
C VAL A 166 0.98 -12.64 19.53
N ILE A 167 -0.06 -12.55 20.36
CA ILE A 167 -0.13 -13.20 21.65
C ILE A 167 -1.41 -14.02 21.73
N ASP A 168 -1.27 -15.32 21.91
CA ASP A 168 -2.37 -16.22 22.18
C ASP A 168 -2.39 -16.56 23.67
N ARG A 169 -3.57 -16.46 24.31
CA ARG A 169 -3.80 -16.89 25.69
C ARG A 169 -4.95 -17.88 25.77
N ARG A 170 -4.79 -18.90 26.62
CA ARG A 170 -5.87 -19.85 26.93
C ARG A 170 -6.17 -19.88 28.44
N PRO A 171 -6.92 -18.91 28.99
CA PRO A 171 -7.13 -18.82 30.44
C PRO A 171 -7.95 -19.97 31.03
N ALA A 172 -8.84 -20.57 30.24
CA ALA A 172 -9.70 -21.68 30.65
C ALA A 172 -9.86 -22.68 29.48
N SER A 173 -10.39 -23.87 29.76
CA SER A 173 -10.55 -24.95 28.77
C SER A 173 -11.39 -24.53 27.55
N ASN A 174 -12.35 -23.63 27.75
CA ASN A 174 -13.27 -23.07 26.75
C ASN A 174 -13.06 -21.58 26.50
N LYS A 175 -11.87 -21.01 26.76
CA LYS A 175 -11.61 -19.59 26.53
C LYS A 175 -10.31 -19.38 25.77
N TYR A 176 -10.43 -18.73 24.63
CA TYR A 176 -9.34 -18.48 23.68
C TYR A 176 -9.29 -16.98 23.39
N ILE A 177 -8.11 -16.37 23.50
CA ILE A 177 -7.90 -14.94 23.32
C ILE A 177 -6.66 -14.73 22.45
N ALA A 178 -6.77 -13.90 21.42
CA ALA A 178 -5.66 -13.49 20.58
C ALA A 178 -5.54 -11.95 20.57
N GLU A 179 -4.32 -11.44 20.77
CA GLU A 179 -4.00 -10.01 20.80
C GLU A 179 -2.90 -9.69 19.78
N PHE A 180 -3.10 -8.61 19.02
CA PHE A 180 -2.20 -8.15 17.96
C PHE A 180 -1.72 -6.77 18.25
N ASN A 181 -0.42 -6.60 18.45
CA ASN A 181 0.16 -5.28 18.71
C ASN A 181 1.34 -5.05 17.80
N GLY A 182 1.36 -3.96 17.05
CA GLY A 182 2.40 -3.75 16.06
C GLY A 182 2.47 -2.37 15.48
N LYS A 183 3.41 -2.18 14.56
CA LYS A 183 3.57 -0.93 13.82
C LYS A 183 3.88 -1.21 12.35
N PRO A 184 2.91 -1.74 11.59
CA PRO A 184 3.06 -1.86 10.14
C PRO A 184 3.17 -0.49 9.49
N ASP A 185 4.04 -0.42 8.48
CA ASP A 185 4.29 0.72 7.62
C ASP A 185 3.82 0.37 6.19
N LEU A 186 2.60 0.77 5.87
CA LEU A 186 1.98 0.51 4.57
C LEU A 186 2.25 1.68 3.62
N LYS A 187 2.74 1.36 2.42
CA LYS A 187 2.93 2.29 1.32
C LYS A 187 2.16 1.79 0.11
N LEU A 188 1.52 2.72 -0.59
CA LEU A 188 0.72 2.44 -1.77
C LEU A 188 1.00 3.47 -2.85
N LEU A 189 1.11 3.00 -4.08
CA LEU A 189 1.11 3.78 -5.29
C LEU A 189 -0.04 3.30 -6.18
N ALA A 190 -0.78 4.23 -6.76
CA ALA A 190 -1.81 3.94 -7.74
C ALA A 190 -1.56 4.75 -9.01
N PHE A 191 -1.39 4.05 -10.11
CA PHE A 191 -1.18 4.62 -11.44
C PHE A 191 -2.49 4.62 -12.21
N ASP A 192 -2.93 5.79 -12.66
CA ASP A 192 -4.19 5.96 -13.41
C ASP A 192 -3.92 5.81 -14.92
N HIS A 193 -4.43 4.74 -15.53
CA HIS A 193 -4.11 4.38 -16.92
C HIS A 193 -4.56 5.43 -17.93
N ASP A 194 -5.75 5.99 -17.72
CA ASP A 194 -6.32 6.99 -18.63
C ASP A 194 -5.47 8.26 -18.59
N ARG A 195 -5.09 8.70 -17.38
CA ARG A 195 -4.23 9.88 -17.21
C ARG A 195 -2.82 9.64 -17.73
N LEU A 196 -2.23 8.48 -17.49
CA LEU A 196 -0.90 8.16 -18.05
C LEU A 196 -0.91 8.22 -19.57
N LYS A 197 -1.95 7.68 -20.22
CA LYS A 197 -2.10 7.72 -21.66
C LYS A 197 -2.22 9.15 -22.18
N GLU A 198 -3.09 9.96 -21.59
CA GLU A 198 -3.26 11.37 -21.96
C GLU A 198 -1.94 12.17 -21.83
N LEU A 199 -1.18 11.92 -20.76
CA LEU A 199 0.10 12.57 -20.53
C LEU A 199 1.15 12.12 -21.53
N ASP A 200 1.25 10.82 -21.83
CA ASP A 200 2.18 10.29 -22.82
C ASP A 200 1.92 10.89 -24.21
N GLU A 201 0.65 10.89 -24.66
CA GLU A 201 0.23 11.48 -25.94
C GLU A 201 0.48 12.99 -25.98
N THR A 202 0.35 13.68 -24.85
CA THR A 202 0.64 15.11 -24.75
C THR A 202 2.13 15.39 -24.93
N ILE A 203 3.00 14.61 -24.28
CA ILE A 203 4.45 14.73 -24.46
C ILE A 203 4.86 14.34 -25.89
N ALA A 204 4.22 13.32 -26.47
CA ALA A 204 4.47 12.93 -27.86
C ALA A 204 4.17 14.08 -28.84
N ARG A 205 3.08 14.83 -28.63
CA ARG A 205 2.71 15.99 -29.47
C ARG A 205 3.59 17.22 -29.24
N GLN A 206 3.97 17.49 -28.00
CA GLN A 206 4.78 18.67 -27.65
C GLN A 206 6.28 18.47 -27.94
N GLY A 207 6.73 17.22 -28.01
CA GLY A 207 8.12 16.85 -28.18
C GLY A 207 8.81 16.53 -26.85
N ILE A 208 9.68 15.51 -26.88
CA ILE A 208 10.32 14.98 -25.68
C ILE A 208 11.18 16.01 -24.93
N GLU A 209 11.81 16.94 -25.65
CA GLU A 209 12.66 17.98 -25.05
C GLU A 209 11.86 18.97 -24.20
N GLU A 210 10.61 19.28 -24.56
CA GLU A 210 9.72 20.06 -23.70
C GLU A 210 9.32 19.26 -22.45
N GLY A 211 9.04 17.97 -22.61
CA GLY A 211 8.81 17.06 -21.48
C GLY A 211 10.00 17.04 -20.50
N LYS A 212 11.23 16.95 -21.02
CA LYS A 212 12.46 17.00 -20.21
C LYS A 212 12.60 18.31 -19.43
N LYS A 213 12.22 19.44 -20.02
CA LYS A 213 12.18 20.74 -19.31
C LYS A 213 11.15 20.74 -18.17
N LEU A 214 9.98 20.12 -18.37
CA LEU A 214 8.94 20.03 -17.35
C LEU A 214 9.39 19.21 -16.14
N VAL A 215 10.03 18.06 -16.37
CA VAL A 215 10.52 17.18 -15.29
C VAL A 215 11.87 17.64 -14.72
N GLY A 216 12.67 18.37 -15.52
CA GLY A 216 13.97 18.91 -15.13
C GLY A 216 13.89 20.11 -14.19
N LYS A 217 12.81 20.90 -14.26
CA LYS A 217 12.53 21.92 -13.25
C LYS A 217 12.11 21.21 -11.96
N VAL A 218 12.99 21.18 -10.97
CA VAL A 218 12.61 20.82 -9.58
C VAL A 218 11.58 21.87 -9.13
N ARG A 219 10.29 21.65 -9.42
CA ARG A 219 9.22 22.40 -8.78
C ARG A 219 9.35 22.09 -7.30
N ALA A 220 9.82 23.05 -6.53
CA ALA A 220 9.55 23.13 -5.11
C ALA A 220 8.03 23.21 -4.96
N ILE A 221 7.37 22.05 -4.94
CA ILE A 221 5.97 21.96 -4.56
C ILE A 221 5.95 22.38 -3.10
N ASP A 222 5.42 23.56 -2.82
CA ASP A 222 5.15 24.02 -1.47
C ASP A 222 3.95 23.23 -0.93
N TRP A 223 4.27 22.24 -0.09
CA TRP A 223 3.34 21.24 0.44
C TRP A 223 2.34 21.80 1.46
N THR A 224 2.36 23.11 1.73
CA THR A 224 1.38 23.76 2.61
C THR A 224 0.00 23.98 1.97
N LYS A 225 -0.14 23.73 0.65
CA LYS A 225 -1.37 24.03 -0.11
C LYS A 225 -2.30 22.83 -0.39
N LEU A 226 -2.00 21.65 0.15
CA LEU A 226 -2.88 20.48 0.09
C LEU A 226 -3.14 20.01 1.52
N LYS A 227 -4.15 20.63 2.15
CA LYS A 227 -4.84 20.11 3.33
C LYS A 227 -6.17 19.53 2.90
#